data_AF-A0A9E1YBH1-F1
#
_entry.id   AF-A0A9E1YBH1-F1
#
_cell.length_a   1.000
_cell.length_b   1.000
_cell.length_c   1.000
_cell.angle_alpha   90.00
_cell.angle_beta   90.00
_cell.angle_gamma   90.00
#
_symmetry.space_group_name_H-M   'P 1'
#
loop_
_entity.id
_entity.type
_entity.pdbx_description
1 polymer ?
#
loop_
_entity_poly.entity_id
_entity_poly.type
_entity_poly.pdbx_seq_one_letter_code
_entity_poly.pdbx_strand_id
1 'polypeptide(L)'
;MKQIKLFSLLMIPGFWGAGDIVLAKHQTAACSTADSELNLTIGCIDVGGAKYQAALEFLPKQPEGSYIWTYPGGAKKISAILNPLSNEQCGTMDKQSLIHLPCVNVAGSVMDAKLFPLTSSSWKLYSSSVMTTVDATSMLQDHVTANVTKIRIVGWDTQGNVVSSKIVRRAAAANFSVPMNWAKVELLLLTEADKQIGKIIFDPDGTDMTLTLPGAGQSAYQVMKQDIVINADLWVQGPIMMAAGLGFTNIIGINGIDTTDVPASEPAVIDAGGTWQTLSGCGDIIPAVGNYTTAVSPQMVEGLWGPPAVSYTGGMPIEFSYPVLLSTAQGTDILVTLNDGSSVLADVGASSPNSDYNERASFVVFGQFGNRLELDDPEVLYPTKIEVVEDDTPMMLVGPGGSLVSAVGMSVDAPGSPYKTLGNGPRLTGAKLTVMSTVGDGGPPGLTASTPNDGIALYGADAQYRLRVFTTGGYTPDGVTGLKPMDYDTYFRVQVKNDAGDLVALLESGKEYIIDGKPIEVVGLAELGAPGQVVEGNDCYLEDKDNQIDIVLKGDVEVMRKIVAVDVPSTEAGYKPFYNPGGPGNTPADGVTYTQGSPNHTVEVLQAIDDPMAVTYIDLRPQ
;
A
#
# COMPACT_ATOMS: atom_id res chain seq x y z
N MET A 1 25.98 73.92 35.16
CA MET A 1 26.62 74.09 33.84
C MET A 1 25.52 74.48 32.86
N LYS A 2 25.65 75.61 32.15
CA LYS A 2 25.83 75.63 30.68
C LYS A 2 25.01 74.54 29.97
N GLN A 3 23.85 74.88 29.41
CA GLN A 3 23.66 75.60 28.13
C GLN A 3 23.47 74.58 26.96
N ILE A 4 22.62 74.80 25.95
CA ILE A 4 21.46 75.70 25.78
C ILE A 4 20.75 75.36 24.44
N LYS A 5 19.41 75.58 24.34
CA LYS A 5 18.67 75.84 23.08
C LYS A 5 18.63 74.71 22.01
N LEU A 6 17.76 74.71 21.00
CA LEU A 6 16.54 75.49 20.68
C LEU A 6 15.59 74.49 19.96
N PHE A 7 14.27 74.39 20.20
CA PHE A 7 13.22 75.39 19.98
C PHE A 7 13.22 75.95 18.54
N SER A 8 12.10 75.83 17.82
CA SER A 8 11.24 76.94 17.31
C SER A 8 10.81 76.58 15.87
N LEU A 9 9.75 77.05 15.21
CA LEU A 9 8.49 77.79 15.48
C LEU A 9 7.63 77.58 14.19
N LEU A 10 6.34 77.91 13.99
CA LEU A 10 5.21 78.51 14.74
C LEU A 10 3.92 78.10 13.97
N MET A 11 2.72 78.26 14.55
CA MET A 11 1.53 78.92 13.93
C MET A 11 0.18 78.33 14.36
N ILE A 12 -0.52 79.10 15.18
CA ILE A 12 -1.99 79.21 15.33
C ILE A 12 -2.24 80.70 15.00
N PRO A 13 -3.18 81.13 14.10
CA PRO A 13 -4.63 81.13 14.41
C PRO A 13 -5.61 81.05 13.20
N GLY A 14 -6.94 80.90 13.44
CA GLY A 14 -7.92 80.87 12.34
C GLY A 14 -9.43 80.71 12.66
N PHE A 15 -9.97 81.59 13.51
CA PHE A 15 -11.33 82.16 13.55
C PHE A 15 -12.49 81.79 12.54
N TRP A 16 -13.74 81.89 13.04
CA TRP A 16 -15.08 81.98 12.39
C TRP A 16 -15.79 80.71 11.89
N GLY A 17 -17.13 80.66 12.07
CA GLY A 17 -18.06 79.79 11.34
C GLY A 17 -19.09 79.03 12.19
N ALA A 18 -20.29 79.60 12.36
CA ALA A 18 -21.49 78.83 12.76
C ALA A 18 -22.26 78.41 11.51
N GLY A 19 -22.89 77.22 11.50
CA GLY A 19 -23.80 76.81 10.42
C GLY A 19 -23.92 75.30 10.22
N ASP A 20 -25.02 74.75 10.73
CA ASP A 20 -25.80 73.59 10.24
C ASP A 20 -25.17 72.21 9.94
N ILE A 21 -25.64 71.25 10.74
CA ILE A 21 -26.26 69.98 10.33
C ILE A 21 -25.56 69.20 9.20
N VAL A 22 -24.84 68.14 9.60
CA VAL A 22 -24.74 66.91 8.81
C VAL A 22 -25.60 65.84 9.46
N LEU A 23 -26.58 65.34 8.72
CA LEU A 23 -27.45 64.22 9.10
C LEU A 23 -26.65 62.91 9.16
N ALA A 24 -26.24 62.49 10.35
CA ALA A 24 -26.02 61.07 10.64
C ALA A 24 -27.37 60.44 11.03
N LYS A 25 -27.91 59.60 10.15
CA LYS A 25 -29.21 58.92 10.35
C LYS A 25 -29.27 58.21 11.70
N HIS A 26 -30.43 58.26 12.34
CA HIS A 26 -30.82 57.22 13.29
C HIS A 26 -30.93 55.89 12.52
N GLN A 27 -29.88 55.07 12.56
CA GLN A 27 -29.94 53.70 12.07
C GLN A 27 -30.57 52.82 13.16
N THR A 28 -31.85 52.50 12.97
CA THR A 28 -32.51 51.39 13.65
C THR A 28 -32.22 50.09 12.91
N ALA A 29 -30.98 49.60 12.99
CA ALA A 29 -30.57 48.32 12.40
C ALA A 29 -29.38 47.69 13.14
N ALA A 30 -29.62 46.50 13.72
CA ALA A 30 -28.70 45.39 14.05
C ALA A 30 -27.40 45.62 14.85
N CYS A 31 -27.14 44.66 15.74
CA CYS A 31 -25.88 43.93 15.96
C CYS A 31 -24.58 44.61 15.46
N SER A 32 -23.73 45.06 16.38
CA SER A 32 -22.49 45.79 16.05
C SER A 32 -21.36 44.89 15.54
N THR A 33 -20.61 45.39 14.55
CA THR A 33 -19.21 45.00 14.33
C THR A 33 -18.35 45.53 15.48
N ALA A 34 -17.57 44.66 16.12
CA ALA A 34 -16.74 45.00 17.27
C ALA A 34 -15.28 45.32 16.92
N ASP A 35 -14.82 44.87 15.74
CA ASP A 35 -13.43 44.98 15.31
C ASP A 35 -13.38 45.17 13.77
N SER A 36 -12.68 46.21 13.32
CA SER A 36 -12.50 46.55 11.91
C SER A 36 -11.37 45.80 11.20
N GLU A 37 -10.43 45.20 11.95
CA GLU A 37 -9.35 44.37 11.40
C GLU A 37 -9.80 42.92 11.21
N LEU A 38 -10.66 42.40 12.12
CA LEU A 38 -11.17 41.03 12.08
C LEU A 38 -12.57 40.88 11.43
N ASN A 39 -13.22 41.99 11.06
CA ASN A 39 -14.58 42.05 10.50
C ASN A 39 -15.64 41.31 11.35
N LEU A 40 -15.45 41.32 12.67
CA LEU A 40 -16.20 40.53 13.64
C LEU A 40 -17.59 41.14 13.92
N THR A 41 -18.66 40.47 13.51
CA THR A 41 -20.05 40.90 13.77
C THR A 41 -20.69 40.04 14.87
N ILE A 42 -21.27 40.67 15.90
CA ILE A 42 -21.83 39.97 17.07
C ILE A 42 -23.33 40.25 17.22
N GLY A 43 -24.13 39.18 17.27
CA GLY A 43 -25.57 39.27 17.50
C GLY A 43 -25.95 39.77 18.91
N CYS A 44 -27.16 40.30 19.07
CA CYS A 44 -27.69 40.63 20.41
C CYS A 44 -27.78 39.37 21.29
N ILE A 45 -27.39 39.49 22.56
CA ILE A 45 -27.57 38.43 23.56
C ILE A 45 -29.00 38.54 24.11
N ASP A 46 -29.75 37.43 24.13
CA ASP A 46 -31.05 37.37 24.81
C ASP A 46 -30.89 36.76 26.21
N VAL A 47 -31.39 37.46 27.23
CA VAL A 47 -31.43 37.00 28.62
C VAL A 47 -32.84 37.24 29.15
N GLY A 48 -33.60 36.16 29.33
CA GLY A 48 -34.97 36.22 29.88
C GLY A 48 -35.97 37.00 29.02
N GLY A 49 -35.80 37.04 27.69
CA GLY A 49 -36.67 37.78 26.76
C GLY A 49 -36.29 39.26 26.58
N ALA A 50 -35.13 39.67 27.12
CA ALA A 50 -34.58 41.02 26.92
C ALA A 50 -33.25 40.95 26.15
N LYS A 51 -33.12 41.80 25.13
CA LYS A 51 -31.93 41.87 24.28
C LYS A 51 -30.91 42.88 24.84
N TYR A 52 -29.65 42.44 24.92
CA TYR A 52 -28.51 43.20 25.39
C TYR A 52 -27.46 43.36 24.28
N GLN A 53 -26.78 44.51 24.28
CA GLN A 53 -25.60 44.71 23.44
C GLN A 53 -24.39 44.03 24.09
N ALA A 54 -23.71 43.16 23.35
CA ALA A 54 -22.38 42.70 23.71
C ALA A 54 -21.36 43.82 23.48
N ALA A 55 -20.39 43.97 24.38
CA ALA A 55 -19.20 44.78 24.17
C ALA A 55 -17.98 43.84 24.21
N LEU A 56 -17.07 44.01 23.25
CA LEU A 56 -15.81 43.29 23.23
C LEU A 56 -14.71 44.21 23.78
N GLU A 57 -13.80 43.66 24.60
CA GLU A 57 -12.62 44.38 25.07
C GLU A 57 -11.39 43.50 24.82
N PHE A 58 -10.47 43.99 23.99
CA PHE A 58 -9.28 43.25 23.58
C PHE A 58 -8.20 43.31 24.67
N LEU A 59 -7.74 42.15 25.15
CA LEU A 59 -6.68 42.04 26.15
C LEU A 59 -5.34 41.72 25.46
N PRO A 60 -4.39 42.67 25.31
CA PRO A 60 -3.24 42.51 24.41
C PRO A 60 -2.12 41.55 24.87
N LYS A 61 -2.38 40.68 25.86
CA LYS A 61 -1.37 39.84 26.52
C LYS A 61 -1.91 38.48 26.95
N GLN A 62 -2.08 37.57 25.99
CA GLN A 62 -2.02 36.12 26.21
C GLN A 62 -1.25 35.48 25.04
N PRO A 63 -0.45 34.42 25.26
CA PRO A 63 0.00 33.56 24.18
C PRO A 63 -1.14 32.64 23.72
N GLU A 64 -1.07 32.20 22.47
CA GLU A 64 -1.90 31.14 21.86
C GLU A 64 -3.43 31.42 21.79
N GLY A 65 -3.84 31.94 20.62
CA GLY A 65 -5.07 31.55 19.91
C GLY A 65 -6.43 31.73 20.60
N SER A 66 -6.50 32.38 21.77
CA SER A 66 -7.71 32.41 22.59
C SER A 66 -8.20 33.83 22.90
N TYR A 67 -9.45 34.10 22.53
CA TYR A 67 -10.14 35.34 22.85
C TYR A 67 -10.92 35.16 24.16
N ILE A 68 -10.58 35.96 25.18
CA ILE A 68 -11.31 36.00 26.45
C ILE A 68 -12.38 37.09 26.36
N TRP A 69 -13.63 36.70 26.64
CA TRP A 69 -14.76 37.61 26.72
C TRP A 69 -15.00 37.97 28.18
N THR A 70 -15.25 39.24 28.46
CA THR A 70 -15.60 39.73 29.80
C THR A 70 -16.96 40.44 29.71
N TYR A 71 -17.88 40.15 30.63
CA TYR A 71 -19.12 40.94 30.74
C TYR A 71 -19.00 41.93 31.91
N PRO A 72 -18.71 43.22 31.66
CA PRO A 72 -18.48 44.20 32.72
C PRO A 72 -19.81 44.76 33.29
N GLY A 73 -20.72 43.87 33.72
CA GLY A 73 -21.82 44.16 34.66
C GLY A 73 -22.79 45.33 34.36
N GLY A 74 -22.78 45.91 33.15
CA GLY A 74 -23.30 47.26 32.93
C GLY A 74 -23.87 47.54 31.54
N ALA A 75 -24.26 46.51 30.79
CA ALA A 75 -24.87 46.70 29.47
C ALA A 75 -26.22 47.44 29.57
N LYS A 76 -26.38 48.53 28.79
CA LYS A 76 -27.66 49.27 28.73
C LYS A 76 -28.76 48.38 28.13
N LYS A 77 -29.89 48.30 28.84
CA LYS A 77 -31.12 47.65 28.34
C LYS A 77 -31.59 48.36 27.06
N ILE A 78 -31.60 47.67 25.93
CA ILE A 78 -32.11 48.23 24.66
C ILE A 78 -33.64 48.16 24.68
N SER A 79 -34.29 49.27 25.02
CA SER A 79 -35.76 49.40 24.96
C SER A 79 -36.24 49.84 23.58
N ALA A 80 -35.99 49.03 22.55
CA ALA A 80 -36.59 49.21 21.23
C ALA A 80 -36.74 47.85 20.51
N ILE A 81 -37.92 47.64 19.91
CA ILE A 81 -38.26 46.44 19.16
C ILE A 81 -37.40 46.37 17.89
N LEU A 82 -36.67 45.27 17.71
CA LEU A 82 -36.03 44.90 16.45
C LEU A 82 -36.74 43.66 15.91
N ASN A 83 -37.24 43.76 14.67
CA ASN A 83 -37.82 42.63 13.94
C ASN A 83 -36.80 41.48 13.82
N PRO A 84 -37.27 40.22 13.78
CA PRO A 84 -36.38 39.08 13.59
C PRO A 84 -35.73 39.13 12.20
N LEU A 85 -34.41 39.16 12.16
CA LEU A 85 -33.66 38.71 11.00
C LEU A 85 -33.70 37.16 10.97
N SER A 86 -33.62 36.62 9.76
CA SER A 86 -33.96 35.24 9.42
C SER A 86 -33.08 34.16 10.07
N ASN A 87 -33.74 33.16 10.66
CA ASN A 87 -33.40 31.73 10.74
C ASN A 87 -31.95 31.24 10.51
N GLU A 88 -30.96 31.80 11.17
CA GLU A 88 -29.66 31.15 11.38
C GLU A 88 -29.50 30.82 12.87
N GLN A 89 -29.96 29.62 13.26
CA GLN A 89 -29.88 29.12 14.63
C GLN A 89 -28.87 27.96 14.72
N CYS A 90 -27.61 28.30 14.97
CA CYS A 90 -26.75 27.47 15.82
C CYS A 90 -26.71 28.11 17.21
N GLY A 91 -26.63 27.31 18.28
CA GLY A 91 -26.62 27.85 19.63
C GLY A 91 -26.92 26.82 20.71
N THR A 92 -25.93 26.59 21.58
CA THR A 92 -26.11 25.76 22.78
C THR A 92 -26.99 26.49 23.80
N MET A 93 -28.13 25.90 24.16
CA MET A 93 -29.02 26.44 25.20
C MET A 93 -28.53 26.04 26.61
N ASP A 94 -28.06 27.00 27.40
CA ASP A 94 -27.89 26.77 28.84
C ASP A 94 -29.26 26.82 29.55
N LYS A 95 -29.73 25.63 29.95
CA LYS A 95 -31.01 25.45 30.64
C LYS A 95 -31.06 26.06 32.04
N GLN A 96 -29.93 26.38 32.68
CA GLN A 96 -29.91 27.03 33.99
C GLN A 96 -29.98 28.56 33.88
N SER A 97 -29.40 29.16 32.83
CA SER A 97 -29.31 30.62 32.68
C SER A 97 -30.29 31.24 31.69
N LEU A 98 -30.99 30.45 30.86
CA LEU A 98 -31.88 30.93 29.78
C LEU A 98 -31.18 31.87 28.79
N ILE A 99 -29.91 31.60 28.47
CA ILE A 99 -29.10 32.39 27.54
C ILE A 99 -29.10 31.70 26.18
N HIS A 100 -29.43 32.46 25.14
CA HIS A 100 -29.23 32.07 23.74
C HIS A 100 -28.04 32.84 23.17
N LEU A 101 -27.02 32.10 22.69
CA LEU A 101 -25.88 32.67 21.98
C LEU A 101 -26.09 32.57 20.47
N PRO A 102 -25.84 33.66 19.70
CA PRO A 102 -25.84 33.62 18.24
C PRO A 102 -24.55 33.00 17.70
N CYS A 103 -24.58 32.53 16.45
CA CYS A 103 -23.38 32.17 15.69
C CYS A 103 -22.41 33.37 15.63
N VAL A 104 -21.09 33.09 15.63
CA VAL A 104 -20.07 34.12 15.43
C VAL A 104 -19.46 33.94 14.04
N ASN A 105 -19.50 34.97 13.19
CA ASN A 105 -18.76 34.98 11.93
C ASN A 105 -17.38 35.61 12.16
N VAL A 106 -16.32 34.83 11.92
CA VAL A 106 -14.92 35.28 11.99
C VAL A 106 -14.29 35.06 10.62
N ALA A 107 -13.89 36.15 9.96
CA ALA A 107 -13.24 36.12 8.63
C ALA A 107 -13.97 35.26 7.57
N GLY A 108 -15.30 35.18 7.62
CA GLY A 108 -16.12 34.39 6.69
C GLY A 108 -16.50 32.98 7.18
N SER A 109 -15.90 32.50 8.28
CA SER A 109 -16.24 31.21 8.88
C SER A 109 -17.26 31.36 10.01
N VAL A 110 -18.30 30.51 10.00
CA VAL A 110 -19.35 30.49 11.03
C VAL A 110 -18.95 29.56 12.18
N MET A 111 -18.91 30.07 13.41
CA MET A 111 -18.44 29.37 14.60
C MET A 111 -19.54 29.19 15.66
N ASP A 112 -19.50 28.04 16.32
CA ASP A 112 -20.48 27.59 17.31
C ASP A 112 -20.03 27.96 18.74
N ALA A 113 -20.89 28.63 19.52
CA ALA A 113 -20.54 29.17 20.84
C ALA A 113 -21.04 28.27 22.00
N LYS A 114 -20.14 27.93 22.92
CA LYS A 114 -20.42 27.07 24.09
C LYS A 114 -20.12 27.78 25.42
N LEU A 115 -21.00 27.57 26.40
CA LEU A 115 -20.91 28.13 27.75
C LEU A 115 -20.25 27.14 28.71
N PHE A 116 -19.31 27.63 29.53
CA PHE A 116 -18.75 26.89 30.66
C PHE A 116 -18.62 27.82 31.89
N PRO A 117 -19.00 27.38 33.10
CA PRO A 117 -18.92 28.21 34.30
C PRO A 117 -17.49 28.25 34.85
N LEU A 118 -16.76 29.33 34.53
CA LEU A 118 -15.50 29.70 35.18
C LEU A 118 -15.71 31.00 35.96
N THR A 119 -15.80 30.89 37.30
CA THR A 119 -15.76 31.98 38.29
C THR A 119 -16.23 33.37 37.78
N SER A 120 -17.55 33.51 37.67
CA SER A 120 -18.35 34.75 37.58
C SER A 120 -18.09 35.80 36.48
N SER A 121 -16.98 35.79 35.72
CA SER A 121 -16.64 36.98 34.91
C SER A 121 -16.00 36.77 33.53
N SER A 122 -15.54 35.57 33.16
CA SER A 122 -14.75 35.37 31.92
C SER A 122 -15.16 34.13 31.11
N TRP A 123 -15.16 34.26 29.78
CA TRP A 123 -15.50 33.18 28.84
C TRP A 123 -14.37 32.97 27.82
N LYS A 124 -14.19 31.74 27.32
CA LYS A 124 -13.30 31.43 26.19
C LYS A 124 -14.12 31.00 24.98
N LEU A 125 -13.84 31.57 23.82
CA LEU A 125 -14.26 31.01 22.54
C LEU A 125 -13.18 30.05 22.02
N TYR A 126 -13.62 28.93 21.46
CA TYR A 126 -12.79 28.07 20.61
C TYR A 126 -13.26 28.29 19.18
N SER A 127 -12.33 28.45 18.24
CA SER A 127 -12.66 28.24 16.84
C SER A 127 -13.17 26.81 16.71
N SER A 128 -14.35 26.63 16.13
CA SER A 128 -14.69 25.34 15.55
C SER A 128 -13.61 25.05 14.50
N SER A 129 -12.87 23.95 14.68
CA SER A 129 -11.93 23.50 13.65
C SER A 129 -12.64 23.47 12.31
N VAL A 130 -11.99 24.01 11.28
CA VAL A 130 -12.52 23.85 9.92
C VAL A 130 -12.54 22.35 9.62
N MET A 131 -13.68 21.87 9.13
CA MET A 131 -13.90 20.45 8.86
C MET A 131 -13.65 20.19 7.37
N THR A 132 -13.04 19.06 7.05
CA THR A 132 -13.06 18.49 5.70
C THR A 132 -14.10 17.37 5.64
N THR A 133 -14.85 17.28 4.54
CA THR A 133 -15.70 16.13 4.22
C THR A 133 -14.85 15.07 3.53
N VAL A 134 -14.85 13.84 4.03
CA VAL A 134 -14.10 12.73 3.45
C VAL A 134 -15.06 11.76 2.76
N ASP A 135 -14.91 11.62 1.45
CA ASP A 135 -15.48 10.54 0.66
C ASP A 135 -14.43 9.41 0.53
N ALA A 136 -14.72 8.28 1.18
CA ALA A 136 -13.92 7.07 1.13
C ALA A 136 -14.64 5.94 0.38
N THR A 137 -15.65 6.25 -0.43
CA THR A 137 -16.57 5.25 -1.01
C THR A 137 -15.85 4.24 -1.89
N SER A 138 -15.10 4.68 -2.91
CA SER A 138 -14.31 3.79 -3.79
C SER A 138 -13.24 3.03 -3.00
N MET A 139 -12.43 3.75 -2.22
CA MET A 139 -11.39 3.15 -1.36
C MET A 139 -11.93 2.00 -0.49
N LEU A 140 -13.09 2.18 0.14
CA LEU A 140 -13.75 1.16 0.97
C LEU A 140 -14.56 0.12 0.17
N GLN A 141 -14.78 0.28 -1.13
CA GLN A 141 -15.45 -0.70 -1.99
C GLN A 141 -14.42 -1.57 -2.72
N ASP A 142 -13.43 -0.94 -3.34
CA ASP A 142 -12.53 -1.54 -4.32
C ASP A 142 -11.24 -2.09 -3.68
N HIS A 143 -10.81 -1.55 -2.54
CA HIS A 143 -9.51 -1.85 -1.92
C HIS A 143 -9.61 -2.39 -0.48
N VAL A 144 -10.80 -2.80 -0.05
CA VAL A 144 -11.04 -3.36 1.30
C VAL A 144 -11.89 -4.62 1.22
N THR A 145 -11.39 -5.73 1.75
CA THR A 145 -12.09 -7.03 1.72
C THR A 145 -13.48 -6.97 2.37
N ALA A 146 -14.46 -7.70 1.82
CA ALA A 146 -15.84 -7.77 2.30
C ALA A 146 -15.97 -8.11 3.80
N ASN A 147 -14.98 -8.83 4.36
CA ASN A 147 -14.92 -9.21 5.77
C ASN A 147 -14.77 -8.03 6.75
N VAL A 148 -14.40 -6.84 6.26
CA VAL A 148 -14.44 -5.59 7.06
C VAL A 148 -15.88 -5.09 7.14
N THR A 149 -16.50 -5.19 8.31
CA THR A 149 -17.87 -4.73 8.57
C THR A 149 -17.92 -3.43 9.37
N LYS A 150 -16.84 -3.11 10.10
CA LYS A 150 -16.72 -1.94 10.97
C LYS A 150 -15.41 -1.19 10.67
N ILE A 151 -15.40 0.11 10.90
CA ILE A 151 -14.24 0.98 10.76
C ILE A 151 -14.09 1.78 12.06
N ARG A 152 -12.88 1.82 12.63
CA ARG A 152 -12.55 2.77 13.71
C ARG A 152 -11.82 3.96 13.11
N ILE A 153 -12.49 5.11 13.11
CA ILE A 153 -11.92 6.39 12.71
C ILE A 153 -11.17 6.95 13.92
N VAL A 154 -9.86 7.18 13.79
CA VAL A 154 -8.99 7.71 14.84
C VAL A 154 -8.36 9.02 14.36
N GLY A 155 -8.52 10.09 15.14
CA GLY A 155 -7.93 11.40 14.87
C GLY A 155 -6.74 11.66 15.77
N TRP A 156 -5.66 12.19 15.22
CA TRP A 156 -4.39 12.45 15.93
C TRP A 156 -4.02 13.94 15.91
N ASP A 157 -3.43 14.46 16.99
CA ASP A 157 -2.85 15.81 17.02
C ASP A 157 -1.39 15.84 16.54
N THR A 158 -0.82 17.05 16.41
CA THR A 158 0.57 17.27 15.99
C THR A 158 1.62 16.84 17.02
N GLN A 159 1.19 16.44 18.22
CA GLN A 159 2.03 15.84 19.26
C GLN A 159 1.96 14.30 19.24
N GLY A 160 1.15 13.71 18.34
CA GLY A 160 0.99 12.26 18.22
C GLY A 160 0.03 11.64 19.24
N ASN A 161 -0.84 12.44 19.88
CA ASN A 161 -1.88 11.91 20.77
C ASN A 161 -3.18 11.63 20.00
N VAL A 162 -3.91 10.60 20.42
CA VAL A 162 -5.28 10.36 19.95
C VAL A 162 -6.21 11.40 20.55
N VAL A 163 -6.78 12.26 19.72
CA VAL A 163 -7.78 13.28 20.10
C VAL A 163 -9.22 12.87 19.81
N SER A 164 -9.43 11.83 19.01
CA SER A 164 -10.74 11.27 18.71
C SER A 164 -10.66 9.79 18.36
N SER A 165 -11.66 9.01 18.76
CA SER A 165 -11.81 7.61 18.33
C SER A 165 -13.29 7.25 18.26
N LYS A 166 -13.75 6.77 17.10
CA LYS A 166 -15.16 6.39 16.87
C LYS A 166 -15.24 5.14 16.00
N ILE A 167 -16.02 4.15 16.43
CA ILE A 167 -16.36 2.99 15.61
C ILE A 167 -17.67 3.27 14.86
N VAL A 168 -17.70 2.96 13.58
CA VAL A 168 -18.88 3.01 12.69
C VAL A 168 -18.97 1.72 11.87
N ARG A 169 -20.14 1.42 11.29
CA ARG A 169 -20.25 0.40 10.24
C ARG A 169 -19.56 0.88 8.98
N ARG A 170 -18.99 -0.02 8.16
CA ARG A 170 -18.30 0.31 6.89
C ARG A 170 -19.10 1.22 5.98
N ALA A 171 -20.40 0.94 5.77
CA ALA A 171 -21.27 1.80 4.96
C ALA A 171 -21.41 3.24 5.49
N ALA A 172 -21.25 3.45 6.80
CA ALA A 172 -21.26 4.78 7.43
C ALA A 172 -19.85 5.41 7.55
N ALA A 173 -18.80 4.71 7.12
CA ALA A 173 -17.45 5.24 6.93
C ALA A 173 -17.19 5.70 5.49
N ALA A 174 -18.11 5.41 4.55
CA ALA A 174 -17.99 5.86 3.16
C ALA A 174 -18.01 7.39 3.03
N ASN A 175 -18.76 8.09 3.89
CA ASN A 175 -18.86 9.54 3.91
C ASN A 175 -18.88 10.04 5.37
N PHE A 176 -17.90 10.84 5.77
CA PHE A 176 -17.78 11.39 7.13
C PHE A 176 -17.07 12.76 7.12
N SER A 177 -16.92 13.41 8.27
CA SER A 177 -16.19 14.68 8.37
C SER A 177 -15.19 14.64 9.53
N VAL A 178 -14.03 15.27 9.33
CA VAL A 178 -12.96 15.37 10.32
C VAL A 178 -12.38 16.79 10.37
N PRO A 179 -11.85 17.23 11.53
CA PRO A 179 -11.11 18.49 11.63
C PRO A 179 -9.83 18.50 10.78
N MET A 180 -9.63 19.56 9.98
CA MET A 180 -8.38 19.81 9.25
C MET A 180 -7.16 20.10 10.15
N ASN A 181 -7.38 20.39 11.44
CA ASN A 181 -6.28 20.64 12.38
C ASN A 181 -5.75 19.36 13.06
N TRP A 182 -6.22 18.18 12.62
CA TRP A 182 -5.61 16.90 13.00
C TRP A 182 -4.39 16.63 12.12
N ALA A 183 -3.33 16.11 12.72
CA ALA A 183 -2.07 15.83 12.02
C ALA A 183 -2.13 14.59 11.13
N LYS A 184 -3.08 13.68 11.40
CA LYS A 184 -3.47 12.57 10.52
C LYS A 184 -4.80 11.97 11.00
N VAL A 185 -5.44 11.22 10.11
CA VAL A 185 -6.58 10.33 10.39
C VAL A 185 -6.16 8.90 10.09
N GLU A 186 -6.57 7.95 10.93
CA GLU A 186 -6.43 6.52 10.66
C GLU A 186 -7.82 5.85 10.61
N LEU A 187 -8.06 5.05 9.57
CA LEU A 187 -9.23 4.19 9.43
C LEU A 187 -8.80 2.75 9.72
N LEU A 188 -8.97 2.30 10.96
CA LEU A 188 -8.64 0.92 11.33
C LEU A 188 -9.74 -0.02 10.83
N LEU A 189 -9.36 -1.01 10.05
CA LEU A 189 -10.25 -1.93 9.35
C LEU A 189 -10.60 -3.12 10.26
N LEU A 190 -11.86 -3.21 10.70
CA LEU A 190 -12.32 -4.17 11.69
C LEU A 190 -13.33 -5.17 11.10
N THR A 191 -13.12 -6.45 11.42
CA THR A 191 -14.08 -7.53 11.16
C THR A 191 -15.27 -7.48 12.12
N GLU A 192 -16.29 -8.31 11.89
CA GLU A 192 -17.46 -8.37 12.80
C GLU A 192 -17.09 -8.82 14.22
N ALA A 193 -16.01 -9.62 14.36
CA ALA A 193 -15.43 -10.03 15.64
C ALA A 193 -14.49 -8.97 16.27
N ASP A 194 -14.47 -7.75 15.73
CA ASP A 194 -13.61 -6.62 16.14
C ASP A 194 -12.08 -6.88 16.02
N LYS A 195 -11.67 -7.95 15.32
CA LYS A 195 -10.27 -8.15 14.90
C LYS A 195 -9.91 -7.10 13.85
N GLN A 196 -8.81 -6.38 14.10
CA GLN A 196 -8.21 -5.45 13.13
C GLN A 196 -7.38 -6.22 12.11
N ILE A 197 -7.62 -5.98 10.82
CA ILE A 197 -6.90 -6.62 9.70
C ILE A 197 -6.16 -5.63 8.79
N GLY A 198 -6.24 -4.34 9.09
CA GLY A 198 -5.50 -3.34 8.34
C GLY A 198 -5.80 -1.91 8.79
N LYS A 199 -5.20 -0.94 8.11
CA LYS A 199 -5.51 0.49 8.29
C LYS A 199 -5.27 1.30 7.02
N ILE A 200 -5.96 2.43 6.92
CA ILE A 200 -5.72 3.48 5.93
C ILE A 200 -5.34 4.76 6.68
N ILE A 201 -4.31 5.47 6.24
CA ILE A 201 -3.82 6.72 6.84
C ILE A 201 -3.94 7.84 5.80
N PHE A 202 -4.37 9.03 6.22
CA PHE A 202 -4.36 10.23 5.38
C PHE A 202 -4.28 11.51 6.23
N ASP A 203 -3.84 12.61 5.61
CA ASP A 203 -3.85 13.93 6.22
C ASP A 203 -5.11 14.69 5.75
N PRO A 204 -5.93 15.23 6.66
CA PRO A 204 -7.16 15.93 6.29
C PRO A 204 -6.87 17.35 5.76
N ASP A 205 -7.08 17.55 4.46
CA ASP A 205 -6.95 18.84 3.76
C ASP A 205 -8.25 19.22 3.01
N GLY A 206 -8.35 20.49 2.60
CA GLY A 206 -9.44 21.04 1.81
C GLY A 206 -10.80 21.12 2.54
N THR A 207 -11.82 21.65 1.85
CA THR A 207 -13.21 21.58 2.36
C THR A 207 -13.79 20.17 2.18
N ASP A 208 -13.36 19.48 1.13
CA ASP A 208 -13.80 18.15 0.74
C ASP A 208 -12.61 17.38 0.16
N MET A 209 -12.53 16.08 0.45
CA MET A 209 -11.45 15.18 0.07
C MET A 209 -12.03 13.84 -0.39
N THR A 210 -11.56 13.32 -1.52
CA THR A 210 -11.84 11.94 -1.96
C THR A 210 -10.59 11.09 -1.75
N LEU A 211 -10.72 9.95 -1.09
CA LEU A 211 -9.61 9.02 -0.92
C LEU A 211 -9.45 8.14 -2.17
N THR A 212 -8.36 8.33 -2.90
CA THR A 212 -7.95 7.52 -4.06
C THR A 212 -6.52 7.04 -3.89
N LEU A 213 -6.14 5.93 -4.52
CA LEU A 213 -4.73 5.52 -4.56
C LEU A 213 -3.89 6.56 -5.35
N PRO A 214 -2.70 6.95 -4.86
CA PRO A 214 -1.79 7.82 -5.59
C PRO A 214 -1.18 7.14 -6.83
N GLY A 215 -0.38 7.89 -7.60
CA GLY A 215 0.42 7.36 -8.72
C GLY A 215 0.11 7.92 -10.11
N ALA A 216 -0.99 8.67 -10.28
CA ALA A 216 -1.27 9.35 -11.54
C ALA A 216 -0.13 10.30 -11.94
N GLY A 217 0.51 10.04 -13.09
CA GLY A 217 1.63 10.84 -13.61
C GLY A 217 3.00 10.55 -12.99
N GLN A 218 3.12 9.55 -12.12
CA GLN A 218 4.40 9.07 -11.59
C GLN A 218 5.01 7.99 -12.51
N SER A 219 6.31 7.72 -12.34
CA SER A 219 7.00 6.59 -13.01
C SER A 219 6.67 5.25 -12.35
N ALA A 220 6.93 4.13 -13.05
CA ALA A 220 6.68 2.78 -12.54
C ALA A 220 7.42 2.49 -11.21
N TYR A 221 8.70 2.85 -11.13
CA TYR A 221 9.47 2.83 -9.87
C TYR A 221 8.80 3.66 -8.74
N GLN A 222 8.37 4.89 -9.03
CA GLN A 222 7.73 5.76 -8.03
C GLN A 222 6.41 5.19 -7.52
N VAL A 223 5.56 4.60 -8.38
CA VAL A 223 4.31 3.99 -7.92
C VAL A 223 4.53 2.69 -7.14
N MET A 224 5.57 1.92 -7.46
CA MET A 224 5.95 0.75 -6.64
C MET A 224 6.52 1.13 -5.27
N LYS A 225 7.12 2.31 -5.14
CA LYS A 225 7.64 2.82 -3.85
C LYS A 225 6.56 3.29 -2.86
N GLN A 226 5.29 3.36 -3.28
CA GLN A 226 4.20 3.83 -2.43
C GLN A 226 3.84 2.83 -1.32
N ASP A 227 3.39 3.34 -0.18
CA ASP A 227 2.96 2.55 0.97
C ASP A 227 1.55 1.96 0.77
N ILE A 228 1.40 1.08 -0.23
CA ILE A 228 0.14 0.45 -0.59
C ILE A 228 0.32 -1.07 -0.61
N VAL A 229 -0.30 -1.70 0.38
CA VAL A 229 -0.43 -3.14 0.54
C VAL A 229 -1.93 -3.42 0.72
N ILE A 230 -2.54 -4.24 -0.12
CA ILE A 230 -3.99 -4.46 -0.11
C ILE A 230 -4.26 -5.96 -0.02
N ASN A 231 -4.82 -6.40 1.09
CA ASN A 231 -5.21 -7.80 1.31
C ASN A 231 -4.06 -8.79 1.00
N ALA A 232 -2.82 -8.40 1.30
CA ALA A 232 -1.63 -9.16 0.97
C ALA A 232 -1.34 -10.26 1.98
N ASP A 233 -0.77 -11.36 1.50
CA ASP A 233 -0.67 -12.60 2.24
C ASP A 233 0.40 -12.55 3.35
N LEU A 234 0.00 -13.00 4.54
CA LEU A 234 0.88 -13.32 5.66
C LEU A 234 1.10 -14.84 5.67
N TRP A 235 2.34 -15.28 5.44
CA TRP A 235 2.69 -16.67 5.19
C TRP A 235 2.92 -17.52 6.45
N VAL A 236 3.30 -16.88 7.56
CA VAL A 236 3.39 -17.51 8.89
C VAL A 236 2.96 -16.52 9.99
N GLN A 237 2.92 -16.96 11.25
CA GLN A 237 2.48 -16.13 12.39
C GLN A 237 3.49 -15.07 12.87
N GLY A 238 4.68 -15.00 12.27
CA GLY A 238 5.75 -14.11 12.70
C GLY A 238 6.57 -13.58 11.51
N PRO A 239 7.13 -12.36 11.62
CA PRO A 239 7.95 -11.77 10.58
C PRO A 239 9.31 -12.50 10.52
N ILE A 240 9.61 -13.08 9.36
CA ILE A 240 10.86 -13.77 9.04
C ILE A 240 11.19 -13.57 7.56
N MET A 241 12.47 -13.66 7.21
CA MET A 241 12.89 -14.04 5.86
C MET A 241 12.68 -15.56 5.75
N MET A 242 11.80 -16.00 4.85
CA MET A 242 11.46 -17.40 4.64
C MET A 242 12.49 -18.10 3.75
N ALA A 243 12.92 -17.40 2.69
CA ALA A 243 13.97 -17.82 1.79
C ALA A 243 14.66 -16.61 1.16
N ALA A 244 15.86 -16.84 0.65
CA ALA A 244 16.60 -15.93 -0.22
C ALA A 244 17.70 -16.75 -0.92
N GLY A 245 18.02 -16.42 -2.16
CA GLY A 245 19.04 -17.16 -2.89
C GLY A 245 19.44 -16.49 -4.19
N LEU A 246 20.65 -16.80 -4.67
CA LEU A 246 21.07 -16.39 -6.00
C LEU A 246 20.21 -17.12 -7.03
N GLY A 247 19.29 -16.42 -7.67
CA GLY A 247 18.49 -16.97 -8.75
C GLY A 247 19.34 -17.19 -10.01
N PHE A 248 20.14 -16.18 -10.37
CA PHE A 248 20.90 -16.13 -11.63
C PHE A 248 21.96 -15.01 -11.63
N THR A 249 22.82 -15.01 -12.64
CA THR A 249 24.00 -14.11 -12.78
C THR A 249 24.16 -13.60 -14.20
N ASN A 250 24.74 -12.41 -14.33
CA ASN A 250 25.22 -11.77 -15.56
C ASN A 250 24.15 -11.40 -16.61
N ILE A 251 22.85 -11.56 -16.35
CA ILE A 251 21.78 -11.30 -17.34
C ILE A 251 20.97 -10.02 -17.07
N ILE A 252 21.34 -9.23 -16.06
CA ILE A 252 20.70 -7.94 -15.74
C ILE A 252 21.64 -6.79 -16.08
N GLY A 253 21.10 -5.72 -16.67
CA GLY A 253 21.89 -4.57 -17.11
C GLY A 253 22.63 -4.80 -18.43
N ILE A 254 21.99 -5.48 -19.39
CA ILE A 254 22.62 -5.87 -20.66
C ILE A 254 22.43 -4.78 -21.72
N ASN A 255 23.55 -4.21 -22.15
CA ASN A 255 23.58 -3.25 -23.25
C ASN A 255 23.34 -3.97 -24.58
N GLY A 256 22.52 -3.37 -25.46
CA GLY A 256 22.18 -3.96 -26.76
C GLY A 256 20.84 -4.69 -26.82
N ILE A 257 20.11 -4.79 -25.70
CA ILE A 257 18.69 -5.16 -25.73
C ILE A 257 17.88 -3.98 -26.29
N ASP A 258 17.21 -4.18 -27.41
CA ASP A 258 16.39 -3.20 -28.12
C ASP A 258 14.93 -3.70 -28.16
N THR A 259 14.00 -2.94 -27.55
CA THR A 259 12.58 -3.29 -27.53
C THR A 259 11.83 -2.90 -28.81
N THR A 260 12.50 -2.26 -29.77
CA THR A 260 11.97 -1.85 -31.08
C THR A 260 12.45 -2.75 -32.22
N ASP A 261 13.64 -3.35 -32.08
CA ASP A 261 14.15 -4.43 -32.92
C ASP A 261 14.55 -5.63 -32.04
N VAL A 262 13.54 -6.32 -31.50
CA VAL A 262 13.73 -7.41 -30.53
C VAL A 262 14.73 -8.47 -31.03
N PRO A 263 14.68 -8.99 -32.27
CA PRO A 263 15.67 -9.94 -32.78
C PRO A 263 17.12 -9.45 -32.77
N ALA A 264 17.38 -8.13 -32.86
CA ALA A 264 18.74 -7.60 -32.77
C ALA A 264 19.36 -7.74 -31.37
N SER A 265 18.55 -8.06 -30.34
CA SER A 265 18.99 -8.29 -28.96
C SER A 265 19.68 -9.64 -28.76
N GLU A 266 19.39 -10.64 -29.61
CA GLU A 266 19.83 -12.03 -29.43
C GLU A 266 21.34 -12.18 -29.14
N PRO A 267 22.27 -11.58 -29.91
CA PRO A 267 23.70 -11.78 -29.67
C PRO A 267 24.15 -11.26 -28.30
N ALA A 268 23.64 -10.09 -27.88
CA ALA A 268 23.99 -9.49 -26.58
C ALA A 268 23.48 -10.35 -25.40
N VAL A 269 22.32 -10.99 -25.57
CA VAL A 269 21.75 -11.93 -24.59
C VAL A 269 22.60 -13.19 -24.50
N ILE A 270 22.96 -13.81 -25.63
CA ILE A 270 23.77 -15.03 -25.64
C ILE A 270 25.20 -14.77 -25.13
N ASP A 271 25.83 -13.66 -25.51
CA ASP A 271 27.16 -13.26 -25.03
C ASP A 271 27.18 -13.03 -23.50
N ALA A 272 26.06 -12.58 -22.92
CA ALA A 272 25.87 -12.46 -21.47
C ALA A 272 25.62 -13.81 -20.75
N GLY A 273 25.54 -14.93 -21.50
CA GLY A 273 25.11 -16.23 -21.00
C GLY A 273 23.61 -16.30 -20.70
N GLY A 274 22.81 -15.41 -21.28
CA GLY A 274 21.36 -15.49 -21.27
C GLY A 274 20.83 -16.54 -22.24
N THR A 275 19.51 -16.63 -22.29
CA THR A 275 18.76 -17.61 -23.11
C THR A 275 17.91 -16.85 -24.12
N TRP A 276 17.81 -17.39 -25.33
CA TRP A 276 16.98 -16.84 -26.40
C TRP A 276 16.05 -17.92 -26.97
N GLN A 277 14.73 -17.70 -26.88
CA GLN A 277 13.73 -18.69 -27.32
C GLN A 277 13.50 -18.64 -28.83
N THR A 278 13.34 -19.83 -29.43
CA THR A 278 12.69 -19.95 -30.74
C THR A 278 11.18 -19.97 -30.51
N LEU A 279 10.46 -18.89 -30.84
CA LEU A 279 9.02 -18.79 -30.58
C LEU A 279 8.17 -19.41 -31.70
N SER A 280 7.11 -20.12 -31.31
CA SER A 280 6.13 -20.74 -32.20
C SER A 280 4.69 -20.53 -31.71
N GLY A 281 3.71 -20.79 -32.58
CA GLY A 281 2.28 -20.78 -32.21
C GLY A 281 1.64 -19.40 -31.90
N CYS A 282 2.39 -18.31 -32.03
CA CYS A 282 1.96 -16.97 -31.60
C CYS A 282 0.75 -16.36 -32.31
N GLY A 283 0.40 -16.84 -33.51
CA GLY A 283 -0.73 -16.31 -34.27
C GLY A 283 -0.57 -14.82 -34.58
N ASP A 284 -1.54 -14.01 -34.17
CA ASP A 284 -1.54 -12.55 -34.32
C ASP A 284 -0.87 -11.81 -33.13
N ILE A 285 -0.42 -12.52 -32.08
CA ILE A 285 0.28 -11.91 -30.95
C ILE A 285 1.69 -11.51 -31.40
N ILE A 286 2.08 -10.27 -31.10
CA ILE A 286 3.43 -9.77 -31.36
C ILE A 286 4.33 -10.05 -30.14
N PRO A 287 5.42 -10.82 -30.34
CA PRO A 287 6.62 -10.87 -29.52
C PRO A 287 6.93 -9.77 -28.52
N ALA A 288 6.78 -9.93 -27.20
CA ALA A 288 7.53 -9.08 -26.28
C ALA A 288 8.96 -9.63 -26.09
N VAL A 289 9.92 -8.77 -25.71
CA VAL A 289 11.29 -9.22 -25.36
C VAL A 289 11.27 -10.29 -24.26
N GLY A 290 10.31 -10.19 -23.33
CA GLY A 290 10.09 -11.14 -22.24
C GLY A 290 9.63 -12.55 -22.68
N ASN A 291 9.16 -12.72 -23.92
CA ASN A 291 8.91 -14.06 -24.48
C ASN A 291 10.22 -14.70 -24.99
N TYR A 292 11.15 -13.91 -25.52
CA TYR A 292 12.43 -14.40 -26.04
C TYR A 292 13.45 -14.64 -24.93
N THR A 293 13.48 -13.80 -23.89
CA THR A 293 14.51 -13.86 -22.85
C THR A 293 14.02 -13.31 -21.51
N THR A 294 14.75 -13.62 -20.44
CA THR A 294 14.65 -12.96 -19.13
C THR A 294 15.78 -11.96 -18.89
N ALA A 295 16.64 -11.70 -19.88
CA ALA A 295 17.66 -10.67 -19.77
C ALA A 295 17.02 -9.26 -19.79
N VAL A 296 17.57 -8.33 -19.00
CA VAL A 296 16.98 -7.01 -18.75
C VAL A 296 17.98 -5.91 -19.09
N SER A 297 17.53 -4.85 -19.78
CA SER A 297 18.39 -3.70 -20.13
C SER A 297 18.62 -2.76 -18.93
N PRO A 298 19.70 -1.95 -18.91
CA PRO A 298 19.92 -0.97 -17.85
C PRO A 298 18.75 0.02 -17.67
N GLN A 299 18.10 0.41 -18.78
CA GLN A 299 16.96 1.34 -18.77
C GLN A 299 15.70 0.71 -18.16
N MET A 300 15.49 -0.60 -18.35
CA MET A 300 14.41 -1.32 -17.68
C MET A 300 14.68 -1.43 -16.16
N VAL A 301 15.93 -1.62 -15.76
CA VAL A 301 16.31 -1.59 -14.33
C VAL A 301 15.99 -0.24 -13.72
N GLU A 302 16.46 0.86 -14.30
CA GLU A 302 16.19 2.22 -13.78
C GLU A 302 14.69 2.57 -13.76
N GLY A 303 13.92 2.09 -14.74
CA GLY A 303 12.48 2.35 -14.84
C GLY A 303 11.62 1.62 -13.80
N LEU A 304 12.07 0.45 -13.33
CA LEU A 304 11.30 -0.45 -12.45
C LEU A 304 11.94 -0.59 -11.05
N TRP A 305 13.22 -0.97 -10.96
CA TRP A 305 13.94 -1.11 -9.68
C TRP A 305 14.53 0.22 -9.17
N GLY A 306 14.58 1.24 -10.03
CA GLY A 306 15.12 2.56 -9.70
C GLY A 306 16.62 2.68 -10.00
N PRO A 307 17.19 3.89 -9.82
CA PRO A 307 18.60 4.13 -10.06
C PRO A 307 19.49 3.54 -8.94
N PRO A 308 20.77 3.22 -9.24
CA PRO A 308 21.46 3.43 -10.51
C PRO A 308 21.20 2.33 -11.55
N ALA A 309 21.43 2.65 -12.83
CA ALA A 309 21.67 1.63 -13.85
C ALA A 309 22.78 0.65 -13.42
N VAL A 310 22.49 -0.65 -13.54
CA VAL A 310 23.44 -1.75 -13.28
C VAL A 310 23.96 -2.34 -14.59
N SER A 311 25.02 -3.17 -14.51
CA SER A 311 25.59 -3.84 -15.68
C SER A 311 26.12 -5.23 -15.33
N TYR A 312 25.68 -6.24 -16.10
CA TYR A 312 25.99 -7.66 -15.91
C TYR A 312 25.85 -8.14 -14.45
N THR A 313 24.78 -7.74 -13.78
CA THR A 313 24.47 -8.19 -12.41
C THR A 313 23.68 -9.50 -12.40
N GLY A 314 23.69 -10.16 -11.25
CA GLY A 314 22.77 -11.25 -10.93
C GLY A 314 21.50 -10.74 -10.25
N GLY A 315 20.54 -11.66 -10.11
CA GLY A 315 19.27 -11.42 -9.41
C GLY A 315 19.08 -12.37 -8.25
N MET A 316 18.57 -11.81 -7.15
CA MET A 316 18.29 -12.48 -5.90
C MET A 316 16.88 -12.09 -5.44
N PRO A 317 15.89 -12.97 -5.65
CA PRO A 317 14.62 -12.95 -4.95
C PRO A 317 14.83 -13.20 -3.45
N ILE A 318 14.03 -12.52 -2.63
CA ILE A 318 14.02 -12.59 -1.17
C ILE A 318 12.56 -12.66 -0.74
N GLU A 319 12.20 -13.76 -0.09
CA GLU A 319 10.84 -14.08 0.28
C GLU A 319 10.61 -13.79 1.77
N PHE A 320 9.82 -12.76 2.08
CA PHE A 320 9.45 -12.43 3.46
C PHE A 320 8.10 -13.04 3.83
N SER A 321 7.93 -13.41 5.10
CA SER A 321 6.64 -13.94 5.55
C SER A 321 5.53 -12.90 5.60
N TYR A 322 5.88 -11.62 5.66
CA TYR A 322 4.99 -10.46 5.67
C TYR A 322 5.33 -9.52 4.52
N PRO A 323 4.35 -8.78 3.97
CA PRO A 323 4.56 -7.78 2.94
C PRO A 323 5.61 -6.72 3.28
N VAL A 324 6.42 -6.33 2.31
CA VAL A 324 7.43 -5.26 2.42
C VAL A 324 6.78 -3.88 2.29
N LEU A 325 7.16 -2.93 3.15
CA LEU A 325 6.78 -1.53 3.01
C LEU A 325 7.79 -0.82 2.11
N LEU A 326 7.48 -0.76 0.81
CA LEU A 326 8.47 -0.50 -0.24
C LEU A 326 9.13 0.89 -0.18
N SER A 327 8.49 1.90 0.40
CA SER A 327 9.14 3.20 0.66
C SER A 327 10.43 3.03 1.48
N THR A 328 10.42 2.09 2.44
CA THR A 328 11.53 1.79 3.36
C THR A 328 12.52 0.73 2.87
N ALA A 329 12.35 0.14 1.68
CA ALA A 329 13.20 -0.96 1.22
C ALA A 329 14.06 -0.56 0.01
N GLN A 330 15.37 -0.78 0.07
CA GLN A 330 16.34 -0.48 -0.98
C GLN A 330 17.44 -1.56 -1.07
N GLY A 331 18.32 -1.47 -2.08
CA GLY A 331 19.39 -2.46 -2.26
C GLY A 331 20.36 -2.54 -1.08
N THR A 332 20.65 -1.39 -0.46
CA THR A 332 21.60 -1.29 0.67
C THR A 332 21.10 -1.89 1.98
N ASP A 333 19.80 -2.19 2.11
CA ASP A 333 19.29 -3.00 3.22
C ASP A 333 19.79 -4.45 3.14
N ILE A 334 20.22 -4.95 1.97
CA ILE A 334 20.54 -6.37 1.78
C ILE A 334 22.06 -6.60 1.70
N LEU A 335 22.59 -7.30 2.70
CA LEU A 335 23.98 -7.77 2.74
C LEU A 335 24.06 -9.26 2.37
N VAL A 336 24.86 -9.57 1.34
CA VAL A 336 25.14 -10.94 0.90
C VAL A 336 26.56 -11.31 1.31
N THR A 337 26.72 -12.42 2.03
CA THR A 337 28.03 -13.01 2.36
C THR A 337 28.34 -14.15 1.39
N LEU A 338 29.54 -14.15 0.80
CA LEU A 338 29.98 -15.14 -0.19
C LEU A 338 30.81 -16.26 0.46
N ASN A 339 31.03 -17.35 -0.30
CA ASN A 339 31.77 -18.54 0.13
C ASN A 339 33.26 -18.31 0.44
N ASP A 340 33.85 -17.23 -0.05
CA ASP A 340 35.22 -16.80 0.29
C ASP A 340 35.30 -15.99 1.60
N GLY A 341 34.14 -15.68 2.21
CA GLY A 341 34.02 -14.85 3.40
C GLY A 341 33.96 -13.34 3.12
N SER A 342 33.94 -12.91 1.86
CA SER A 342 33.65 -11.54 1.49
C SER A 342 32.16 -11.20 1.63
N SER A 343 31.80 -9.92 1.54
CA SER A 343 30.40 -9.48 1.58
C SER A 343 30.15 -8.33 0.60
N VAL A 344 28.96 -8.32 0.02
CA VAL A 344 28.53 -7.38 -1.03
C VAL A 344 27.11 -6.90 -0.69
N LEU A 345 26.87 -5.59 -0.78
CA LEU A 345 25.52 -5.02 -0.71
C LEU A 345 24.85 -5.11 -2.09
N ALA A 346 23.53 -5.20 -2.16
CA ALA A 346 22.84 -5.09 -3.44
C ALA A 346 22.87 -3.65 -3.98
N ASP A 347 22.91 -3.52 -5.31
CA ASP A 347 22.97 -2.22 -5.99
C ASP A 347 21.59 -1.53 -6.02
N VAL A 348 20.53 -2.31 -6.28
CA VAL A 348 19.12 -1.86 -6.37
C VAL A 348 18.16 -2.96 -5.89
N GLY A 349 16.92 -2.59 -5.53
CA GLY A 349 15.90 -3.54 -5.07
C GLY A 349 14.47 -2.99 -5.18
N ALA A 350 13.52 -3.84 -5.58
CA ALA A 350 12.10 -3.53 -5.68
C ALA A 350 11.23 -4.79 -5.66
N SER A 351 9.90 -4.61 -5.64
CA SER A 351 8.90 -5.68 -5.63
C SER A 351 8.59 -6.28 -7.01
N SER A 352 9.19 -5.80 -8.10
CA SER A 352 8.94 -6.38 -9.45
C SER A 352 9.68 -7.73 -9.58
N PRO A 353 9.06 -8.80 -10.13
CA PRO A 353 7.82 -8.82 -10.91
C PRO A 353 6.51 -8.65 -10.11
N ASN A 354 6.42 -9.12 -8.85
CA ASN A 354 5.25 -9.03 -7.96
C ASN A 354 4.73 -7.59 -7.72
N SER A 355 4.10 -6.99 -8.73
CA SER A 355 3.60 -5.62 -8.72
C SER A 355 2.28 -5.48 -7.97
N ASP A 356 1.61 -6.60 -7.74
CA ASP A 356 0.22 -6.64 -7.33
C ASP A 356 0.09 -6.42 -5.82
N TYR A 357 -0.97 -5.72 -5.41
CA TYR A 357 -1.04 -5.21 -4.05
C TYR A 357 -1.28 -6.30 -2.99
N ASN A 358 -1.77 -7.48 -3.40
CA ASN A 358 -1.92 -8.68 -2.58
C ASN A 358 -0.65 -9.55 -2.53
N GLU A 359 0.38 -9.20 -3.32
CA GLU A 359 1.55 -10.04 -3.62
C GLU A 359 2.88 -9.55 -3.00
N ARG A 360 2.85 -8.45 -2.24
CA ARG A 360 4.02 -7.66 -1.80
C ARG A 360 5.01 -8.34 -0.81
N ALA A 361 5.03 -9.67 -0.72
CA ALA A 361 5.90 -10.46 0.14
C ALA A 361 7.31 -10.70 -0.46
N SER A 362 7.49 -10.50 -1.77
CA SER A 362 8.77 -10.63 -2.46
C SER A 362 9.53 -9.31 -2.54
N PHE A 363 10.85 -9.36 -2.39
CA PHE A 363 11.76 -8.26 -2.74
C PHE A 363 12.89 -8.81 -3.61
N VAL A 364 12.99 -8.31 -4.85
CA VAL A 364 14.01 -8.74 -5.80
C VAL A 364 15.11 -7.70 -5.86
N VAL A 365 16.34 -8.13 -5.56
CA VAL A 365 17.53 -7.27 -5.60
C VAL A 365 18.49 -7.69 -6.71
N PHE A 366 19.25 -6.71 -7.22
CA PHE A 366 20.28 -6.92 -8.23
C PHE A 366 21.67 -6.54 -7.70
N GLY A 367 22.68 -7.31 -8.09
CA GLY A 367 24.06 -7.07 -7.65
C GLY A 367 25.03 -8.17 -8.06
N GLN A 368 26.29 -8.04 -7.63
CA GLN A 368 27.38 -8.97 -7.93
C GLN A 368 27.46 -10.09 -6.88
N PHE A 369 26.48 -11.01 -6.93
CA PHE A 369 26.27 -12.03 -5.89
C PHE A 369 26.94 -13.39 -6.16
N GLY A 370 27.59 -13.58 -7.31
CA GLY A 370 28.27 -14.84 -7.65
C GLY A 370 28.61 -14.97 -9.13
N ASN A 371 29.20 -16.10 -9.51
CA ASN A 371 29.60 -16.40 -10.89
C ASN A 371 29.16 -17.81 -11.33
N ARG A 372 29.58 -18.24 -12.53
CA ARG A 372 29.16 -19.52 -13.16
C ARG A 372 30.27 -20.57 -13.22
N LEU A 373 31.36 -20.37 -12.48
CA LEU A 373 32.50 -21.30 -12.46
C LEU A 373 32.12 -22.65 -11.81
N GLU A 374 32.93 -23.67 -12.04
CA GLU A 374 32.75 -24.98 -11.40
C GLU A 374 33.02 -24.90 -9.90
N LEU A 375 32.40 -25.77 -9.09
CA LEU A 375 32.52 -25.70 -7.62
C LEU A 375 33.92 -26.03 -7.06
N ASP A 376 34.80 -26.60 -7.88
CA ASP A 376 36.22 -26.85 -7.57
C ASP A 376 37.17 -25.78 -8.14
N ASP A 377 36.64 -24.77 -8.84
CA ASP A 377 37.42 -23.60 -9.27
C ASP A 377 37.71 -22.70 -8.05
N PRO A 378 38.97 -22.31 -7.80
CA PRO A 378 39.33 -21.46 -6.65
C PRO A 378 38.76 -20.03 -6.71
N GLU A 379 38.26 -19.57 -7.86
CA GLU A 379 37.61 -18.26 -8.04
C GLU A 379 36.07 -18.35 -8.04
N VAL A 380 35.48 -19.52 -7.75
CA VAL A 380 34.02 -19.68 -7.71
C VAL A 380 33.40 -18.85 -6.59
N LEU A 381 32.38 -18.05 -6.93
CA LEU A 381 31.65 -17.20 -5.99
C LEU A 381 30.16 -17.53 -6.00
N TYR A 382 29.60 -17.73 -4.81
CA TYR A 382 28.18 -17.92 -4.57
C TYR A 382 27.81 -17.46 -3.14
N PRO A 383 26.55 -17.07 -2.88
CA PRO A 383 26.15 -16.66 -1.54
C PRO A 383 26.16 -17.86 -0.58
N THR A 384 26.45 -17.57 0.68
CA THR A 384 26.32 -18.51 1.81
C THR A 384 25.39 -17.99 2.89
N LYS A 385 25.18 -16.66 2.98
CA LYS A 385 24.21 -16.02 3.87
C LYS A 385 23.66 -14.74 3.25
N ILE A 386 22.38 -14.47 3.45
CA ILE A 386 21.71 -13.19 3.16
C ILE A 386 21.22 -12.61 4.48
N GLU A 387 21.39 -11.31 4.70
CA GLU A 387 20.96 -10.59 5.90
C GLU A 387 20.37 -9.22 5.55
N VAL A 388 19.31 -8.82 6.25
CA VAL A 388 18.83 -7.43 6.25
C VAL A 388 19.62 -6.63 7.30
N VAL A 389 20.31 -5.59 6.86
CA VAL A 389 21.16 -4.72 7.70
C VAL A 389 20.48 -3.36 7.95
N GLU A 390 21.01 -2.60 8.92
CA GLU A 390 20.53 -1.26 9.24
C GLU A 390 21.22 -0.21 8.35
N ASP A 391 20.44 0.65 7.68
CA ASP A 391 20.91 1.87 7.03
C ASP A 391 20.07 3.10 7.42
N ASP A 392 20.18 4.22 6.70
CA ASP A 392 19.46 5.47 6.99
C ASP A 392 17.91 5.35 6.84
N THR A 393 17.43 4.31 6.14
CA THR A 393 16.00 4.00 5.92
C THR A 393 15.72 2.52 6.20
N PRO A 394 15.71 2.07 7.48
CA PRO A 394 15.63 0.65 7.79
C PRO A 394 14.38 -0.05 7.23
N MET A 395 14.58 -1.13 6.46
CA MET A 395 13.51 -1.95 5.89
C MET A 395 12.44 -2.36 6.90
N MET A 396 11.18 -2.08 6.56
CA MET A 396 9.99 -2.42 7.36
C MET A 396 9.08 -3.40 6.62
N LEU A 397 8.45 -4.30 7.39
CA LEU A 397 7.38 -5.21 6.95
C LEU A 397 6.03 -4.80 7.57
N VAL A 398 4.95 -5.10 6.85
CA VAL A 398 3.55 -4.85 7.25
C VAL A 398 2.97 -6.11 7.89
N GLY A 399 2.97 -6.14 9.22
CA GLY A 399 2.37 -7.21 10.03
C GLY A 399 0.88 -7.03 10.35
N PRO A 400 0.28 -8.00 11.07
CA PRO A 400 -1.15 -8.06 11.38
C PRO A 400 -1.79 -6.73 11.81
N GLY A 401 -2.92 -6.39 11.18
CA GLY A 401 -3.64 -5.15 11.47
C GLY A 401 -2.99 -3.88 10.91
N GLY A 402 -1.91 -3.98 10.12
CA GLY A 402 -1.14 -2.85 9.63
C GLY A 402 -0.12 -2.34 10.65
N SER A 403 0.41 -3.21 11.52
CA SER A 403 1.55 -2.91 12.37
C SER A 403 2.84 -2.93 11.55
N LEU A 404 3.73 -1.94 11.69
CA LEU A 404 5.04 -2.00 11.06
C LEU A 404 6.05 -2.72 11.97
N VAL A 405 6.85 -3.61 11.39
CA VAL A 405 7.92 -4.35 12.08
C VAL A 405 9.21 -4.24 11.28
N SER A 406 10.34 -3.97 11.92
CA SER A 406 11.62 -3.89 11.20
C SER A 406 12.09 -5.28 10.76
N ALA A 407 12.66 -5.34 9.55
CA ALA A 407 13.30 -6.54 9.01
C ALA A 407 14.78 -6.67 9.42
N VAL A 408 15.40 -5.62 9.99
CA VAL A 408 16.82 -5.58 10.37
C VAL A 408 17.19 -6.75 11.28
N GLY A 409 18.27 -7.46 10.91
CA GLY A 409 18.77 -8.65 11.59
C GLY A 409 18.11 -9.97 11.15
N MET A 410 17.09 -9.94 10.28
CA MET A 410 16.60 -11.17 9.62
C MET A 410 17.65 -11.69 8.65
N SER A 411 17.87 -13.00 8.67
CA SER A 411 18.82 -13.66 7.76
C SER A 411 18.45 -15.11 7.49
N VAL A 412 18.96 -15.63 6.38
CA VAL A 412 18.91 -17.06 6.01
C VAL A 412 20.26 -17.52 5.48
N ASP A 413 20.54 -18.81 5.65
CA ASP A 413 21.65 -19.47 4.96
C ASP A 413 21.26 -19.66 3.48
N ALA A 414 22.14 -19.25 2.57
CA ALA A 414 21.89 -19.39 1.14
C ALA A 414 22.16 -20.83 0.68
N PRO A 415 21.40 -21.36 -0.29
CA PRO A 415 21.56 -22.75 -0.73
C PRO A 415 22.73 -22.97 -1.72
N GLY A 416 23.49 -21.91 -2.05
CA GLY A 416 24.69 -21.97 -2.90
C GLY A 416 24.47 -21.50 -4.35
N SER A 417 25.33 -21.92 -5.26
CA SER A 417 25.23 -21.58 -6.69
C SER A 417 24.03 -22.28 -7.35
N PRO A 418 23.15 -21.57 -8.09
CA PRO A 418 22.02 -22.16 -8.80
C PRO A 418 22.44 -22.95 -10.06
N TYR A 419 23.71 -22.85 -10.47
CA TYR A 419 24.22 -23.46 -11.70
C TYR A 419 24.82 -24.85 -11.46
N LYS A 420 25.60 -25.01 -10.38
CA LYS A 420 26.44 -26.20 -10.16
C LYS A 420 26.08 -27.01 -8.93
N THR A 421 25.34 -26.43 -7.97
CA THR A 421 24.92 -27.14 -6.75
C THR A 421 23.73 -28.04 -7.06
N LEU A 422 23.91 -29.36 -7.01
CA LEU A 422 22.88 -30.34 -7.36
C LEU A 422 21.60 -30.15 -6.54
N GLY A 423 20.47 -29.95 -7.23
CA GLY A 423 19.16 -29.74 -6.59
C GLY A 423 18.97 -28.35 -5.98
N ASN A 424 19.71 -27.36 -6.48
CA ASN A 424 19.56 -25.95 -6.13
C ASN A 424 18.82 -25.13 -7.21
N GLY A 425 17.90 -25.77 -7.95
CA GLY A 425 16.86 -25.06 -8.69
C GLY A 425 15.80 -24.47 -7.74
N PRO A 426 14.86 -23.68 -8.27
CA PRO A 426 13.87 -22.97 -7.46
C PRO A 426 12.95 -23.93 -6.70
N ARG A 427 12.40 -23.48 -5.57
CA ARG A 427 11.53 -24.27 -4.69
C ARG A 427 10.29 -23.47 -4.28
N LEU A 428 9.27 -24.17 -3.79
CA LEU A 428 8.22 -23.55 -2.98
C LEU A 428 8.76 -23.27 -1.57
N THR A 429 8.49 -22.07 -1.05
CA THR A 429 8.79 -21.64 0.33
C THR A 429 7.53 -21.65 1.23
N GLY A 430 6.34 -21.54 0.63
CA GLY A 430 5.07 -21.61 1.34
C GLY A 430 3.90 -22.00 0.44
N ALA A 431 2.80 -22.42 1.06
CA ALA A 431 1.51 -22.63 0.40
C ALA A 431 0.37 -22.26 1.35
N LYS A 432 -0.64 -21.52 0.89
CA LYS A 432 -1.75 -21.03 1.71
C LYS A 432 -3.09 -21.18 1.01
N LEU A 433 -4.05 -21.81 1.69
CA LEU A 433 -5.41 -22.03 1.19
C LEU A 433 -6.39 -21.01 1.79
N THR A 434 -6.97 -20.16 0.93
CA THR A 434 -8.02 -19.20 1.29
C THR A 434 -9.29 -19.42 0.48
N VAL A 435 -10.39 -18.76 0.87
CA VAL A 435 -11.49 -18.49 -0.07
C VAL A 435 -10.96 -17.55 -1.16
N MET A 436 -11.42 -17.73 -2.41
CA MET A 436 -11.01 -16.89 -3.54
C MET A 436 -11.43 -15.43 -3.35
N SER A 437 -10.58 -14.48 -3.75
CA SER A 437 -10.84 -13.03 -3.62
C SER A 437 -9.90 -12.21 -4.50
N THR A 438 -10.44 -11.37 -5.38
CA THR A 438 -9.71 -10.43 -6.26
C THR A 438 -9.34 -9.10 -5.58
N VAL A 439 -9.28 -9.06 -4.24
CA VAL A 439 -9.01 -7.82 -3.51
C VAL A 439 -7.51 -7.64 -3.38
N GLY A 440 -7.00 -6.53 -3.90
CA GLY A 440 -5.55 -6.26 -4.04
C GLY A 440 -4.90 -6.93 -5.24
N ASP A 441 -5.71 -7.63 -6.02
CA ASP A 441 -5.37 -8.28 -7.28
C ASP A 441 -5.31 -7.21 -8.38
N GLY A 442 -4.17 -7.09 -9.05
CA GLY A 442 -3.81 -5.95 -9.89
C GLY A 442 -2.76 -5.01 -9.29
N GLY A 443 -1.75 -4.68 -10.08
CA GLY A 443 -0.67 -3.74 -9.74
C GLY A 443 -1.04 -2.25 -9.84
N PRO A 444 -0.09 -1.36 -9.51
CA PRO A 444 -0.27 0.08 -9.60
C PRO A 444 -0.38 0.57 -11.06
N PRO A 445 -0.86 1.81 -11.29
CA PRO A 445 -1.02 2.36 -12.64
C PRO A 445 0.25 2.25 -13.49
N GLY A 446 0.14 1.57 -14.63
CA GLY A 446 1.27 1.31 -15.55
C GLY A 446 1.92 -0.08 -15.39
N LEU A 447 1.61 -0.83 -14.32
CA LEU A 447 2.04 -2.20 -14.09
C LEU A 447 0.84 -3.14 -14.07
N THR A 448 0.15 -3.22 -15.21
CA THR A 448 -1.10 -3.97 -15.38
C THR A 448 -1.14 -4.77 -16.69
N ALA A 449 0.03 -5.00 -17.31
CA ALA A 449 0.14 -5.59 -18.65
C ALA A 449 -0.39 -7.03 -18.75
N SER A 450 -0.30 -7.80 -17.66
CA SER A 450 -0.76 -9.19 -17.56
C SER A 450 -2.14 -9.34 -16.93
N THR A 451 -2.72 -8.25 -16.40
CA THR A 451 -3.96 -8.28 -15.61
C THR A 451 -5.22 -8.05 -16.48
N PRO A 452 -6.41 -8.56 -16.11
CA PRO A 452 -6.66 -9.47 -15.00
C PRO A 452 -6.21 -10.91 -15.33
N ASN A 453 -5.52 -11.50 -14.36
CA ASN A 453 -4.87 -12.81 -14.31
C ASN A 453 -5.44 -13.70 -13.19
N ASP A 454 -6.39 -13.15 -12.43
CA ASP A 454 -7.01 -13.75 -11.25
C ASP A 454 -7.90 -14.97 -11.56
N GLY A 455 -8.09 -15.82 -10.55
CA GLY A 455 -8.89 -17.04 -10.70
C GLY A 455 -10.34 -16.79 -11.12
N ILE A 456 -10.98 -15.69 -10.70
CA ILE A 456 -12.36 -15.34 -11.09
C ILE A 456 -12.38 -14.82 -12.54
N ALA A 457 -11.37 -14.08 -12.99
CA ALA A 457 -11.24 -13.67 -14.39
C ALA A 457 -11.04 -14.86 -15.35
N LEU A 458 -10.26 -15.88 -14.94
CA LEU A 458 -10.03 -17.08 -15.74
C LEU A 458 -11.21 -18.08 -15.68
N TYR A 459 -11.77 -18.32 -14.49
CA TYR A 459 -12.67 -19.46 -14.23
C TYR A 459 -14.05 -19.07 -13.68
N GLY A 460 -14.30 -17.79 -13.38
CA GLY A 460 -15.60 -17.30 -12.94
C GLY A 460 -16.10 -17.97 -11.65
N ALA A 461 -17.31 -18.53 -11.70
CA ALA A 461 -17.96 -19.16 -10.54
C ALA A 461 -17.29 -20.47 -10.07
N ASP A 462 -16.40 -21.04 -10.87
CA ASP A 462 -15.60 -22.21 -10.49
C ASP A 462 -14.37 -21.83 -9.65
N ALA A 463 -14.00 -20.55 -9.57
CA ALA A 463 -12.95 -20.07 -8.66
C ALA A 463 -13.50 -19.84 -7.25
N GLN A 464 -13.64 -20.92 -6.48
CA GLN A 464 -14.22 -20.87 -5.12
C GLN A 464 -13.15 -20.71 -4.03
N TYR A 465 -12.02 -21.39 -4.21
CA TYR A 465 -10.89 -21.38 -3.30
C TYR A 465 -9.59 -21.13 -4.06
N ARG A 466 -8.64 -20.55 -3.34
CA ARG A 466 -7.31 -20.18 -3.81
C ARG A 466 -6.26 -20.91 -2.97
N LEU A 467 -5.45 -21.74 -3.59
CA LEU A 467 -4.24 -22.27 -2.97
C LEU A 467 -3.03 -21.57 -3.59
N ARG A 468 -2.64 -20.43 -2.99
CA ARG A 468 -1.48 -19.65 -3.44
C ARG A 468 -0.22 -20.35 -2.97
N VAL A 469 0.72 -20.60 -3.87
CA VAL A 469 2.06 -21.09 -3.56
C VAL A 469 3.06 -19.95 -3.69
N PHE A 470 4.05 -19.90 -2.81
CA PHE A 470 5.11 -18.89 -2.79
C PHE A 470 6.43 -19.55 -3.19
N THR A 471 7.21 -18.92 -4.06
CA THR A 471 8.36 -19.52 -4.75
C THR A 471 9.66 -18.77 -4.43
N THR A 472 10.80 -19.46 -4.42
CA THR A 472 12.13 -18.88 -4.15
C THR A 472 12.75 -18.19 -5.37
N GLY A 473 11.94 -17.41 -6.10
CA GLY A 473 12.29 -16.85 -7.41
C GLY A 473 11.46 -17.39 -8.58
N GLY A 474 11.78 -16.91 -9.79
CA GLY A 474 10.98 -17.15 -10.99
C GLY A 474 10.76 -18.65 -11.24
N TYR A 475 9.50 -19.02 -11.47
CA TYR A 475 9.05 -20.41 -11.38
C TYR A 475 8.53 -20.92 -12.72
N THR A 476 9.41 -20.86 -13.74
CA THR A 476 9.03 -21.06 -15.14
C THR A 476 9.43 -22.45 -15.68
N PRO A 477 8.70 -23.03 -16.64
CA PRO A 477 9.04 -24.27 -17.35
C PRO A 477 10.49 -24.49 -17.78
N ASP A 478 11.22 -23.45 -18.19
CA ASP A 478 12.56 -23.56 -18.76
C ASP A 478 13.49 -22.37 -18.48
N GLY A 479 13.06 -21.41 -17.66
CA GLY A 479 13.80 -20.20 -17.32
C GLY A 479 13.45 -19.00 -18.19
N VAL A 480 12.54 -19.13 -19.17
CA VAL A 480 12.04 -18.01 -19.99
C VAL A 480 10.54 -18.09 -20.27
N THR A 481 10.05 -19.23 -20.75
CA THR A 481 8.65 -19.41 -21.18
C THR A 481 7.72 -19.37 -19.99
N GLY A 482 6.67 -18.55 -20.08
CA GLY A 482 5.72 -18.41 -18.99
C GLY A 482 4.92 -19.69 -18.71
N LEU A 483 4.68 -19.96 -17.43
CA LEU A 483 3.81 -21.04 -16.98
C LEU A 483 2.35 -20.76 -17.40
N LYS A 484 1.59 -21.79 -17.81
CA LYS A 484 0.23 -21.61 -18.36
C LYS A 484 -0.86 -22.11 -17.41
N PRO A 485 -2.08 -21.54 -17.48
CA PRO A 485 -3.24 -21.99 -16.70
C PRO A 485 -3.57 -23.49 -16.74
N MET A 486 -3.19 -24.20 -17.81
CA MET A 486 -3.39 -25.65 -17.96
C MET A 486 -2.21 -26.52 -17.49
N ASP A 487 -1.09 -25.93 -17.05
CA ASP A 487 0.15 -26.68 -16.83
C ASP A 487 0.19 -27.42 -15.47
N TYR A 488 -0.84 -27.29 -14.63
CA TYR A 488 -0.94 -27.94 -13.31
C TYR A 488 -0.47 -29.40 -13.32
N ASP A 489 -1.05 -30.21 -14.20
CA ASP A 489 -0.83 -31.64 -14.37
C ASP A 489 0.65 -32.01 -14.63
N THR A 490 1.44 -31.08 -15.16
CA THR A 490 2.87 -31.28 -15.51
C THR A 490 3.82 -31.02 -14.34
N TYR A 491 3.37 -30.28 -13.32
CA TYR A 491 4.27 -29.65 -12.35
C TYR A 491 3.86 -29.81 -10.88
N PHE A 492 2.56 -29.92 -10.57
CA PHE A 492 2.04 -29.87 -9.21
C PHE A 492 1.19 -31.10 -8.85
N ARG A 493 1.12 -31.38 -7.55
CA ARG A 493 0.08 -32.25 -6.96
C ARG A 493 -0.37 -31.68 -5.62
N VAL A 494 -1.64 -31.33 -5.51
CA VAL A 494 -2.28 -31.02 -4.22
C VAL A 494 -2.54 -32.34 -3.49
N GLN A 495 -2.13 -32.43 -2.22
CA GLN A 495 -2.35 -33.60 -1.37
C GLN A 495 -3.47 -33.36 -0.37
N VAL A 496 -4.46 -34.26 -0.38
CA VAL A 496 -5.62 -34.27 0.53
C VAL A 496 -5.52 -35.46 1.47
N LYS A 497 -5.75 -35.25 2.76
CA LYS A 497 -5.76 -36.33 3.77
C LYS A 497 -7.18 -36.80 4.08
N ASN A 498 -7.50 -38.04 3.75
CA ASN A 498 -8.85 -38.60 3.99
C ASN A 498 -9.08 -38.92 5.49
N ASP A 499 -10.32 -39.30 5.85
CA ASP A 499 -10.68 -39.65 7.24
C ASP A 499 -10.02 -40.94 7.74
N ALA A 500 -9.52 -41.81 6.86
CA ALA A 500 -8.70 -42.96 7.21
C ALA A 500 -7.23 -42.58 7.52
N GLY A 501 -6.80 -41.37 7.14
CA GLY A 501 -5.45 -40.83 7.31
C GLY A 501 -4.53 -41.01 6.10
N ASP A 502 -5.01 -41.58 4.99
CA ASP A 502 -4.26 -41.72 3.74
C ASP A 502 -4.13 -40.39 3.01
N LEU A 503 -3.02 -40.22 2.27
CA LEU A 503 -2.81 -39.10 1.36
C LEU A 503 -3.32 -39.45 -0.04
N VAL A 504 -4.24 -38.66 -0.56
CA VAL A 504 -4.76 -38.72 -1.93
C VAL A 504 -4.23 -37.51 -2.69
N ALA A 505 -3.48 -37.76 -3.75
CA ALA A 505 -2.99 -36.71 -4.64
C ALA A 505 -4.03 -36.38 -5.71
N LEU A 506 -4.31 -35.08 -5.90
CA LEU A 506 -5.08 -34.57 -7.03
C LEU A 506 -4.09 -34.39 -8.19
N LEU A 507 -4.11 -35.28 -9.18
CA LEU A 507 -3.05 -35.39 -10.20
C LEU A 507 -3.35 -34.60 -11.49
N GLU A 508 -4.61 -34.28 -11.72
CA GLU A 508 -5.13 -33.73 -12.98
C GLU A 508 -6.10 -32.59 -12.66
N SER A 509 -6.01 -31.50 -13.42
CA SER A 509 -6.96 -30.39 -13.42
C SER A 509 -8.22 -30.71 -14.23
N GLY A 510 -9.33 -30.02 -13.95
CA GLY A 510 -10.65 -30.27 -14.57
C GLY A 510 -11.29 -31.62 -14.20
N LYS A 511 -10.73 -32.33 -13.21
CA LYS A 511 -11.18 -33.66 -12.77
C LYS A 511 -11.74 -33.62 -11.35
N GLU A 512 -12.99 -34.06 -11.20
CA GLU A 512 -13.62 -34.24 -9.89
C GLU A 512 -13.05 -35.48 -9.18
N TYR A 513 -12.62 -35.30 -7.94
CA TYR A 513 -12.22 -36.35 -7.01
C TYR A 513 -13.24 -36.44 -5.87
N ILE A 514 -13.58 -37.66 -5.47
CA ILE A 514 -14.48 -37.90 -4.32
C ILE A 514 -13.64 -38.32 -3.11
N ILE A 515 -13.54 -37.44 -2.12
CA ILE A 515 -12.84 -37.67 -0.86
C ILE A 515 -13.90 -37.76 0.25
N ASP A 516 -13.94 -38.89 0.96
CA ASP A 516 -14.89 -39.16 2.05
C ASP A 516 -16.37 -38.90 1.66
N GLY A 517 -16.71 -39.17 0.40
CA GLY A 517 -18.05 -39.01 -0.17
C GLY A 517 -18.39 -37.60 -0.67
N LYS A 518 -17.42 -36.68 -0.72
CA LYS A 518 -17.60 -35.27 -1.10
C LYS A 518 -16.65 -34.84 -2.24
N PRO A 519 -17.07 -33.92 -3.13
CA PRO A 519 -16.29 -33.53 -4.30
C PRO A 519 -15.20 -32.48 -3.99
N ILE A 520 -14.08 -32.60 -4.69
CA ILE A 520 -13.02 -31.60 -4.83
C ILE A 520 -12.42 -31.68 -6.25
N GLU A 521 -12.12 -30.52 -6.84
CA GLU A 521 -11.52 -30.39 -8.17
C GLU A 521 -10.49 -29.26 -8.17
N VAL A 522 -9.32 -29.51 -8.75
CA VAL A 522 -8.39 -28.46 -9.19
C VAL A 522 -8.89 -27.97 -10.55
N VAL A 523 -9.16 -26.68 -10.67
CA VAL A 523 -9.71 -26.08 -11.89
C VAL A 523 -8.58 -25.73 -12.87
N GLY A 524 -7.43 -25.27 -12.36
CA GLY A 524 -6.23 -24.91 -13.11
C GLY A 524 -5.35 -23.92 -12.33
N LEU A 525 -4.46 -23.23 -13.04
CA LEU A 525 -3.58 -22.19 -12.47
C LEU A 525 -4.05 -20.77 -12.81
N ALA A 526 -3.83 -19.82 -11.90
CA ALA A 526 -4.04 -18.38 -12.05
C ALA A 526 -2.88 -17.60 -11.40
N GLU A 527 -2.91 -16.26 -11.42
CA GLU A 527 -1.74 -15.38 -11.16
C GLU A 527 -0.59 -15.74 -12.10
N LEU A 528 -0.86 -15.56 -13.39
CA LEU A 528 0.09 -15.84 -14.47
C LEU A 528 -0.05 -14.80 -15.57
N GLY A 529 -1.24 -14.62 -16.15
CA GLY A 529 -1.41 -13.69 -17.25
C GLY A 529 -2.76 -13.78 -17.94
N ALA A 530 -3.10 -12.72 -18.68
CA ALA A 530 -4.46 -12.46 -19.13
C ALA A 530 -5.08 -13.64 -19.92
N PRO A 531 -6.35 -14.01 -19.62
CA PRO A 531 -6.99 -15.22 -20.16
C PRO A 531 -7.06 -15.25 -21.68
N GLY A 532 -7.09 -14.09 -22.35
CA GLY A 532 -7.19 -13.97 -23.81
C GLY A 532 -5.96 -14.43 -24.60
N GLN A 533 -4.83 -14.74 -23.94
CA GLN A 533 -3.60 -15.21 -24.60
C GLN A 533 -3.37 -16.73 -24.47
N VAL A 534 -4.18 -17.43 -23.67
CA VAL A 534 -3.99 -18.85 -23.33
C VAL A 534 -4.37 -19.73 -24.52
N VAL A 535 -3.35 -20.24 -25.23
CA VAL A 535 -3.53 -21.15 -26.36
C VAL A 535 -2.51 -22.28 -26.25
N GLU A 536 -2.95 -23.52 -26.44
CA GLU A 536 -2.06 -24.70 -26.44
C GLU A 536 -1.03 -24.57 -27.57
N GLY A 537 0.26 -24.81 -27.25
CA GLY A 537 1.35 -24.67 -28.22
C GLY A 537 1.71 -23.24 -28.62
N ASN A 538 1.18 -22.21 -27.94
CA ASN A 538 1.60 -20.81 -28.10
C ASN A 538 2.76 -20.47 -27.14
N ASP A 539 3.90 -20.03 -27.68
CA ASP A 539 5.06 -19.58 -26.89
C ASP A 539 5.02 -18.08 -26.54
N CYS A 540 4.07 -17.34 -27.11
CA CYS A 540 3.86 -15.91 -26.89
C CYS A 540 2.82 -15.59 -25.79
N TYR A 541 2.47 -16.56 -24.93
CA TYR A 541 1.76 -16.25 -23.69
C TYR A 541 2.67 -15.40 -22.80
N LEU A 542 2.24 -14.18 -22.46
CA LEU A 542 2.99 -13.31 -21.58
C LEU A 542 2.53 -13.50 -20.14
N GLU A 543 3.30 -14.29 -19.42
CA GLU A 543 3.23 -14.38 -17.96
C GLU A 543 3.82 -13.11 -17.31
N ASP A 544 3.26 -12.69 -16.17
CA ASP A 544 3.77 -11.64 -15.25
C ASP A 544 5.12 -12.00 -14.60
N LYS A 545 5.36 -13.30 -14.40
CA LYS A 545 6.57 -13.94 -13.85
C LYS A 545 6.71 -13.80 -12.33
N ASP A 546 5.57 -13.67 -11.67
CA ASP A 546 5.44 -13.44 -10.24
C ASP A 546 6.03 -14.58 -9.40
N ASN A 547 6.49 -14.27 -8.19
CA ASN A 547 6.96 -15.30 -7.26
C ASN A 547 5.82 -16.02 -6.51
N GLN A 548 4.55 -15.78 -6.86
CA GLN A 548 3.40 -16.50 -6.33
C GLN A 548 2.52 -16.99 -7.48
N ILE A 549 1.92 -18.16 -7.31
CA ILE A 549 1.04 -18.80 -8.32
C ILE A 549 -0.19 -19.34 -7.60
N ASP A 550 -1.36 -19.17 -8.19
CA ASP A 550 -2.62 -19.70 -7.65
C ASP A 550 -3.01 -21.05 -8.25
N ILE A 551 -3.15 -22.06 -7.41
CA ILE A 551 -3.88 -23.28 -7.76
C ILE A 551 -5.36 -23.05 -7.42
N VAL A 552 -6.21 -22.94 -8.45
CA VAL A 552 -7.64 -22.63 -8.32
C VAL A 552 -8.43 -23.91 -8.04
N LEU A 553 -9.36 -23.85 -7.08
CA LEU A 553 -10.03 -25.02 -6.50
C LEU A 553 -11.55 -24.79 -6.35
N LYS A 554 -12.34 -25.85 -6.55
CA LYS A 554 -13.79 -25.90 -6.22
C LYS A 554 -14.20 -27.23 -5.56
N GLY A 555 -15.27 -27.19 -4.77
CA GLY A 555 -15.77 -28.37 -4.06
C GLY A 555 -16.29 -28.08 -2.66
N ASP A 556 -16.43 -29.14 -1.86
CA ASP A 556 -16.96 -29.05 -0.50
C ASP A 556 -15.92 -28.50 0.48
N VAL A 557 -16.31 -27.51 1.30
CA VAL A 557 -15.43 -26.84 2.27
C VAL A 557 -14.80 -27.79 3.30
N GLU A 558 -15.45 -28.90 3.64
CA GLU A 558 -14.89 -29.89 4.56
C GLU A 558 -13.77 -30.72 3.91
N VAL A 559 -13.78 -30.86 2.58
CA VAL A 559 -12.68 -31.49 1.83
C VAL A 559 -11.55 -30.50 1.56
N MET A 560 -11.86 -29.22 1.32
CA MET A 560 -10.83 -28.16 1.22
C MET A 560 -9.97 -28.07 2.48
N ARG A 561 -10.60 -28.21 3.67
CA ARG A 561 -9.90 -28.28 4.96
C ARG A 561 -9.03 -29.52 5.16
N LYS A 562 -9.14 -30.53 4.28
CA LYS A 562 -8.31 -31.73 4.27
C LYS A 562 -7.11 -31.62 3.33
N ILE A 563 -6.96 -30.53 2.57
CA ILE A 563 -5.71 -30.22 1.87
C ILE A 563 -4.61 -30.00 2.91
N VAL A 564 -3.49 -30.72 2.78
CA VAL A 564 -2.38 -30.69 3.74
C VAL A 564 -1.05 -30.27 3.13
N ALA A 565 -0.84 -30.47 1.83
CA ALA A 565 0.44 -30.17 1.18
C ALA A 565 0.29 -29.88 -0.32
N VAL A 566 1.29 -29.18 -0.88
CA VAL A 566 1.55 -29.12 -2.34
C VAL A 566 2.89 -29.81 -2.59
N ASP A 567 2.88 -30.75 -3.53
CA ASP A 567 4.04 -31.52 -3.98
C ASP A 567 4.46 -31.07 -5.38
N VAL A 568 5.77 -30.89 -5.59
CA VAL A 568 6.40 -30.53 -6.87
C VAL A 568 7.38 -31.66 -7.20
N PRO A 569 6.95 -32.67 -7.98
CA PRO A 569 7.66 -33.93 -8.16
C PRO A 569 8.59 -33.91 -9.39
N SER A 570 9.39 -32.85 -9.52
CA SER A 570 10.14 -32.45 -10.73
C SER A 570 10.96 -33.52 -11.47
N THR A 571 11.40 -34.56 -10.78
CA THR A 571 12.23 -35.65 -11.33
C THR A 571 11.47 -36.97 -11.53
N GLU A 572 10.16 -37.01 -11.23
CA GLU A 572 9.32 -38.19 -11.41
C GLU A 572 8.81 -38.34 -12.85
N ALA A 573 8.55 -39.59 -13.24
CA ALA A 573 8.08 -39.89 -14.59
C ALA A 573 6.73 -39.21 -14.89
N GLY A 574 6.70 -38.41 -15.96
CA GLY A 574 5.53 -37.63 -16.38
C GLY A 574 5.58 -36.16 -15.97
N TYR A 575 6.46 -35.78 -15.04
CA TYR A 575 6.60 -34.42 -14.53
C TYR A 575 7.85 -33.72 -15.07
N LYS A 576 7.94 -32.41 -14.86
CA LYS A 576 9.07 -31.58 -15.28
C LYS A 576 9.56 -30.67 -14.14
N PRO A 577 10.84 -30.27 -14.14
CA PRO A 577 11.34 -29.22 -13.26
C PRO A 577 10.93 -27.82 -13.72
N PHE A 578 10.96 -26.90 -12.76
CA PHE A 578 10.93 -25.45 -12.94
C PHE A 578 12.34 -24.87 -12.93
N TYR A 579 12.53 -23.68 -13.51
CA TYR A 579 13.80 -22.98 -13.54
C TYR A 579 13.62 -21.51 -13.23
N ASN A 580 14.60 -20.99 -12.47
CA ASN A 580 14.85 -19.56 -12.34
C ASN A 580 15.25 -18.98 -13.72
N PRO A 581 15.11 -17.65 -13.91
CA PRO A 581 15.64 -16.94 -15.07
C PRO A 581 17.10 -17.35 -15.39
N GLY A 582 17.47 -17.39 -16.67
CA GLY A 582 18.76 -17.98 -17.07
C GLY A 582 18.79 -19.53 -17.01
N GLY A 583 17.62 -20.16 -17.02
CA GLY A 583 17.45 -21.59 -17.35
C GLY A 583 17.67 -21.87 -18.84
N PRO A 584 17.65 -23.14 -19.26
CA PRO A 584 18.10 -23.57 -20.59
C PRO A 584 17.23 -23.10 -21.77
N GLY A 585 15.97 -22.74 -21.53
CA GLY A 585 15.01 -22.46 -22.60
C GLY A 585 14.69 -23.68 -23.47
N ASN A 586 14.04 -23.41 -24.61
CA ASN A 586 13.73 -24.38 -25.64
C ASN A 586 14.87 -24.57 -26.67
N THR A 587 15.81 -23.61 -26.73
CA THR A 587 16.95 -23.61 -27.66
C THR A 587 18.26 -23.24 -26.92
N PRO A 588 18.79 -24.13 -26.05
CA PRO A 588 20.04 -23.85 -25.32
C PRO A 588 21.23 -23.70 -26.27
N ALA A 589 22.08 -22.72 -25.99
CA ALA A 589 23.31 -22.43 -26.74
C ALA A 589 24.49 -23.26 -26.23
N ASP A 590 25.31 -23.75 -27.16
CA ASP A 590 26.50 -24.56 -26.86
C ASP A 590 27.49 -23.81 -25.97
N GLY A 591 27.91 -24.45 -24.87
CA GLY A 591 28.91 -23.91 -23.93
C GLY A 591 28.36 -22.97 -22.85
N VAL A 592 27.08 -22.58 -22.90
CA VAL A 592 26.45 -21.81 -21.82
C VAL A 592 26.10 -22.72 -20.64
N THR A 593 26.40 -22.28 -19.42
CA THR A 593 25.92 -22.93 -18.18
C THR A 593 24.63 -22.25 -17.72
N TYR A 594 23.57 -23.04 -17.58
CA TYR A 594 22.22 -22.60 -17.20
C TYR A 594 21.89 -22.94 -15.73
N THR A 595 20.89 -22.26 -15.16
CA THR A 595 20.37 -22.58 -13.82
C THR A 595 19.81 -24.01 -13.79
N GLN A 596 19.87 -24.65 -12.62
CA GLN A 596 19.36 -26.00 -12.45
C GLN A 596 17.84 -26.03 -12.31
N GLY A 597 17.27 -27.14 -12.78
CA GLY A 597 15.87 -27.45 -12.57
C GLY A 597 15.55 -27.69 -11.08
N SER A 598 14.32 -27.38 -10.69
CA SER A 598 13.81 -27.65 -9.36
C SER A 598 13.92 -29.13 -9.01
N PRO A 599 14.28 -29.48 -7.76
CA PRO A 599 14.27 -30.86 -7.28
C PRO A 599 12.86 -31.27 -6.84
N ASN A 600 12.65 -32.56 -6.52
CA ASN A 600 11.44 -32.95 -5.79
C ASN A 600 11.38 -32.25 -4.43
N HIS A 601 10.23 -31.66 -4.11
CA HIS A 601 9.97 -31.06 -2.80
C HIS A 601 8.47 -30.94 -2.55
N THR A 602 8.11 -30.82 -1.27
CA THR A 602 6.73 -30.73 -0.81
C THR A 602 6.67 -29.66 0.27
N VAL A 603 5.65 -28.80 0.25
CA VAL A 603 5.39 -27.78 1.29
C VAL A 603 4.04 -28.04 1.95
N GLU A 604 3.97 -27.81 3.27
CA GLU A 604 2.72 -27.89 4.02
C GLU A 604 1.80 -26.71 3.68
N VAL A 605 0.49 -26.93 3.72
CA VAL A 605 -0.53 -25.91 3.40
C VAL A 605 -1.03 -25.23 4.67
N LEU A 606 -0.82 -23.92 4.75
CA LEU A 606 -1.45 -23.06 5.75
C LEU A 606 -2.94 -22.92 5.45
N GLN A 607 -3.77 -23.48 6.34
CA GLN A 607 -5.23 -23.42 6.27
C GLN A 607 -5.74 -22.04 6.74
N ALA A 608 -6.21 -21.22 5.80
CA ALA A 608 -6.61 -19.82 6.00
C ALA A 608 -8.04 -19.53 5.45
N ILE A 609 -8.92 -20.54 5.41
CA ILE A 609 -10.31 -20.41 4.94
C ILE A 609 -11.16 -19.50 5.83
N ASP A 610 -11.04 -19.61 7.17
CA ASP A 610 -11.85 -18.83 8.13
C ASP A 610 -11.27 -17.44 8.42
N ASP A 611 -9.95 -17.33 8.33
CA ASP A 611 -9.16 -16.13 8.61
C ASP A 611 -8.09 -16.08 7.51
N PRO A 612 -8.25 -15.25 6.46
CA PRO A 612 -7.37 -15.25 5.30
C PRO A 612 -5.89 -15.04 5.59
N MET A 613 -5.52 -14.63 6.81
CA MET A 613 -4.16 -14.25 7.19
C MET A 613 -3.58 -13.28 6.15
N ALA A 614 -4.29 -12.17 5.97
CA ALA A 614 -3.94 -11.12 5.02
C ALA A 614 -4.01 -9.75 5.69
N VAL A 615 -3.32 -8.76 5.11
CA VAL A 615 -3.24 -7.39 5.66
C VAL A 615 -3.48 -6.30 4.60
N THR A 616 -4.12 -5.21 5.02
CA THR A 616 -4.17 -3.96 4.24
C THR A 616 -3.45 -2.84 5.00
N TYR A 617 -2.52 -2.16 4.34
CA TYR A 617 -1.88 -0.93 4.80
C TYR A 617 -1.85 0.04 3.63
N ILE A 618 -2.46 1.22 3.82
CA ILE A 618 -2.45 2.28 2.81
C ILE A 618 -2.09 3.57 3.52
N ASP A 619 -0.97 4.21 3.16
CA ASP A 619 -0.64 5.56 3.61
C ASP A 619 -0.75 6.54 2.42
N LEU A 620 -1.76 7.40 2.49
CA LEU A 620 -2.09 8.38 1.44
C LEU A 620 -1.45 9.74 1.68
N ARG A 621 -0.61 9.87 2.72
CA ARG A 621 0.10 11.10 3.04
C ARG A 621 1.22 11.35 2.02
N PRO A 622 1.60 12.62 1.76
CA PRO A 622 2.74 12.91 0.90
C PRO A 622 4.02 12.26 1.44
N GLN A 623 4.73 11.53 0.58
CA GLN A 623 6.06 10.94 0.83
C GLN A 623 7.16 11.85 0.25
#